data_AF-A0AAD6RBD4-F1
#
_entry.id   AF-A0AAD6RBD4-F1
#
_cell.length_a   1.000
_cell.length_b   1.000
_cell.length_c   1.000
_cell.angle_alpha   90.00
_cell.angle_beta   90.00
_cell.angle_gamma   90.00
#
_symmetry.space_group_name_H-M   'P 1'
#
loop_
_entity.id
_entity.type
_entity.pdbx_description
1 polymer ?
#
loop_
_entity_poly.entity_id
_entity_poly.type
_entity_poly.pdbx_seq_one_letter_code
_entity_poly.pdbx_strand_id
1 'polypeptide(L)'
;MASIDYEPKLLAILSISFFLSCIFVSVAALDDSAFLASEGKALLESGWWSDYSNLTSHRCNWTGIVCDRAGSITEISLPWFLKVGNKFGKMNFSCFSNLARLDLANHELSGSIPPQISILPQLRYLDLSSNYLGGELPSSLGNLSRLVELDFSFNYFKNSIPPELGNLKNLEILDVSYNTLTGPIPRTLGRWNFQSSSALKEDLRLMFRTKL
;
A
#
# COMPACT_ATOMS: atom_id res chain seq x y z
N MET A 1 -13.40 45.86 20.46
CA MET A 1 -13.95 44.68 19.76
C MET A 1 -13.67 44.85 18.28
N ALA A 2 -12.68 44.14 17.75
CA ALA A 2 -12.45 44.03 16.32
C ALA A 2 -12.36 42.53 16.01
N SER A 3 -13.36 42.04 15.27
CA SER A 3 -13.46 40.69 14.75
C SER A 3 -12.40 40.52 13.66
N ILE A 4 -11.53 39.51 13.79
CA ILE A 4 -10.66 39.08 12.69
C ILE A 4 -11.38 37.93 12.01
N ASP A 5 -12.04 38.23 10.89
CA ASP A 5 -12.57 37.24 9.96
C ASP A 5 -11.39 36.49 9.32
N TYR A 6 -11.28 35.19 9.60
CA TYR A 6 -10.37 34.29 8.89
C TYR A 6 -11.04 33.86 7.58
N GLU A 7 -10.47 34.29 6.45
CA GLU A 7 -10.92 33.98 5.09
C GLU A 7 -10.79 32.46 4.77
N PRO A 8 -11.82 31.79 4.22
CA PRO A 8 -11.85 30.35 3.98
C PRO A 8 -10.85 29.84 2.92
N LYS A 9 -10.11 30.73 2.25
CA LYS A 9 -9.07 30.35 1.27
C LYS A 9 -7.79 29.79 1.90
N LEU A 10 -7.53 30.08 3.19
CA LEU A 10 -6.30 29.62 3.85
C LEU A 10 -6.31 28.11 4.16
N LEU A 11 -7.51 27.52 4.36
CA LEU A 11 -7.69 26.08 4.57
C LEU A 11 -7.52 25.26 3.29
N ALA A 12 -7.81 25.83 2.11
CA ALA A 12 -7.60 25.15 0.84
C ALA A 12 -6.09 24.97 0.52
N ILE A 13 -5.27 25.99 0.84
CA ILE A 13 -3.82 25.98 0.57
C ILE A 13 -3.08 24.93 1.42
N LEU A 14 -3.56 24.66 2.65
CA LEU A 14 -2.98 23.62 3.51
C LEU A 14 -3.35 22.18 3.10
N SER A 15 -4.39 22.00 2.28
CA SER A 15 -4.74 20.68 1.71
C SER A 15 -4.03 20.37 0.40
N ILE A 16 -3.66 21.41 -0.35
CA ILE A 16 -2.95 21.31 -1.63
C ILE A 16 -1.45 21.04 -1.42
N SER A 17 -0.88 21.48 -0.30
CA SER A 17 0.53 21.25 0.04
C SER A 17 0.90 19.78 0.27
N PHE A 18 -0.08 18.91 0.59
CA PHE A 18 0.15 17.48 0.79
C PHE A 18 0.23 16.70 -0.53
N PHE A 19 -0.44 17.17 -1.58
CA PHE A 19 -0.45 16.53 -2.91
C PHE A 19 0.73 16.95 -3.81
N LEU A 20 1.43 18.03 -3.50
CA LEU A 20 2.52 18.56 -4.34
C LEU A 20 3.93 18.03 -4.03
N SER A 21 4.12 17.26 -2.97
CA SER A 21 5.46 16.94 -2.44
C SER A 21 6.32 16.05 -3.35
N CYS A 22 5.72 15.37 -4.34
CA CYS A 22 6.44 14.50 -5.28
C CYS A 22 6.26 14.90 -6.76
N ILE A 23 5.52 15.98 -7.05
CA ILE A 23 5.27 16.47 -8.42
C ILE A 23 6.26 17.58 -8.84
N PHE A 24 6.86 18.30 -7.88
CA PHE A 24 7.86 19.33 -8.17
C PHE A 24 9.28 18.83 -7.91
N VAL A 25 10.02 18.50 -8.98
CA VAL A 25 11.48 18.56 -8.96
C VAL A 25 11.86 20.03 -9.11
N SER A 26 12.50 20.64 -8.11
CA SER A 26 13.05 21.99 -8.31
C SER A 26 14.24 21.89 -9.26
N VAL A 27 14.28 22.78 -10.26
CA VAL A 27 15.34 22.88 -11.28
C VAL A 27 16.63 23.50 -10.69
N ALA A 28 16.89 23.30 -9.39
CA ALA A 28 17.93 24.01 -8.64
C ALA A 28 18.90 23.10 -7.88
N ALA A 29 19.11 21.86 -8.31
CA ALA A 29 20.09 20.96 -7.70
C ALA A 29 21.19 20.58 -8.70
N LEU A 30 22.14 21.49 -8.90
CA LEU A 30 23.50 21.17 -9.34
C LEU A 30 24.41 21.13 -8.09
N ASP A 31 24.18 20.17 -7.21
CA ASP A 31 25.14 19.73 -6.19
C ASP A 31 24.61 18.43 -5.57
N ASP A 32 25.44 17.67 -4.86
CA ASP A 32 25.22 16.32 -4.27
C ASP A 32 23.89 16.08 -3.51
N SER A 33 23.08 17.13 -3.31
CA SER A 33 21.66 17.14 -2.91
C SER A 33 20.64 16.41 -3.82
N ALA A 34 21.03 15.88 -4.99
CA ALA A 34 20.17 14.98 -5.80
C ALA A 34 19.90 13.61 -5.13
N PHE A 35 20.58 13.35 -4.00
CA PHE A 35 20.56 12.10 -3.24
C PHE A 35 19.19 11.70 -2.66
N LEU A 36 18.27 12.66 -2.52
CA LEU A 36 16.89 12.41 -2.12
C LEU A 36 15.94 12.76 -3.26
N ALA A 37 15.89 11.87 -4.26
CA ALA A 37 14.72 11.77 -5.13
C ALA A 37 13.43 11.73 -4.28
N SER A 38 12.31 12.16 -4.84
CA SER A 38 10.98 12.20 -4.18
C SER A 38 10.64 10.91 -3.41
N GLU A 39 11.02 9.76 -3.94
CA GLU A 39 10.97 8.44 -3.29
C GLU A 39 11.70 8.39 -1.94
N GLY A 40 12.96 8.84 -1.88
CA GLY A 40 13.79 8.80 -0.67
C GLY A 40 13.23 9.69 0.44
N LYS A 41 12.69 10.86 0.07
CA LYS A 41 11.97 11.73 1.01
C LYS A 41 10.73 11.04 1.57
N ALA A 42 9.93 10.38 0.72
CA ALA A 42 8.75 9.63 1.16
C ALA A 42 9.12 8.50 2.13
N LEU A 43 10.22 7.78 1.89
CA LEU A 43 10.72 6.76 2.81
C LEU A 43 11.12 7.36 4.17
N LEU A 44 11.83 8.50 4.19
CA LEU A 44 12.22 9.19 5.43
C LEU A 44 11.01 9.66 6.24
N GLU A 45 10.05 10.31 5.58
CA GLU A 45 8.86 10.88 6.22
C GLU A 45 7.87 9.80 6.68
N SER A 46 7.89 8.61 6.07
CA SER A 46 7.08 7.47 6.51
C SER A 46 7.38 7.06 7.96
N GLY A 47 8.61 7.28 8.41
CA GLY A 47 9.11 6.82 9.70
C GLY A 47 9.25 5.30 9.81
N TRP A 48 9.23 4.55 8.70
CA TRP A 48 9.39 3.10 8.71
C TRP A 48 10.83 2.69 9.07
N TRP A 49 11.83 3.46 8.64
CA TRP A 49 13.26 3.23 8.96
C TRP A 49 13.79 4.12 10.09
N SER A 50 12.91 4.66 10.95
CA SER A 50 13.28 5.69 11.95
C SER A 50 14.38 5.28 12.93
N ASP A 51 14.56 3.99 13.17
CA ASP A 51 15.46 3.47 14.21
C ASP A 51 16.89 3.23 13.67
N TYR A 52 17.12 3.46 12.37
CA TYR A 52 18.43 3.34 11.74
C TYR A 52 19.09 4.73 11.67
N SER A 53 19.97 5.01 12.63
CA SER A 53 20.60 6.32 12.86
C SER A 53 21.60 6.78 11.79
N ASN A 54 21.76 6.06 10.68
CA ASN A 54 22.73 6.40 9.62
C ASN A 54 22.13 6.29 8.21
N LEU A 55 21.06 7.03 7.95
CA LEU A 55 20.38 7.12 6.63
C LEU A 55 21.15 8.00 5.61
N THR A 56 22.48 8.06 5.72
CA THR A 56 23.36 8.83 4.83
C THR A 56 23.72 8.07 3.56
N SER A 57 23.28 6.81 3.43
CA SER A 57 23.52 5.96 2.26
C SER A 57 22.42 6.11 1.21
N HIS A 58 22.77 5.89 -0.06
CA HIS A 58 21.85 6.02 -1.19
C HIS A 58 20.63 5.13 -0.94
N ARG A 59 19.39 5.64 -1.15
CA ARG A 59 18.15 4.94 -0.76
C ARG A 59 18.05 3.47 -1.22
N CYS A 60 18.64 3.16 -2.38
CA CYS A 60 18.69 1.80 -2.92
C CYS A 60 19.58 0.83 -2.14
N ASN A 61 20.36 1.32 -1.17
CA ASN A 61 21.18 0.53 -0.26
C ASN A 61 20.45 0.24 1.06
N TRP A 62 19.26 0.80 1.26
CA TRP A 62 18.50 0.58 2.47
C TRP A 62 17.97 -0.85 2.49
N THR A 63 18.05 -1.48 3.66
CA THR A 63 17.52 -2.83 3.85
C THR A 63 16.05 -2.87 3.44
N GLY A 64 15.74 -3.76 2.50
CA GLY A 64 14.40 -3.95 1.98
C GLY A 64 13.99 -3.04 0.83
N ILE A 65 14.90 -2.22 0.30
CA ILE A 65 14.66 -1.42 -0.91
C ILE A 65 15.41 -2.05 -2.08
N VAL A 66 14.70 -2.28 -3.19
CA VAL A 66 15.32 -2.69 -4.47
C VAL A 66 15.01 -1.63 -5.52
N CYS A 67 16.05 -1.20 -6.23
CA CYS A 67 15.93 -0.26 -7.33
C CYS A 67 16.24 -0.91 -8.68
N ASP A 68 15.68 -0.34 -9.75
CA ASP A 68 16.08 -0.67 -11.11
C ASP A 68 17.45 -0.07 -11.49
N ARG A 69 17.88 -0.28 -12.75
CA ARG A 69 19.14 0.27 -13.27
C ARG A 69 19.17 1.79 -13.35
N ALA A 70 18.01 2.45 -13.41
CA ALA A 70 17.89 3.89 -13.40
C ALA A 70 17.85 4.46 -11.95
N GLY A 71 17.83 3.58 -10.95
CA GLY A 71 17.80 3.93 -9.53
C GLY A 71 16.40 4.21 -9.00
N SER A 72 15.31 3.90 -9.71
CA SER A 72 13.93 4.03 -9.20
C SER A 72 13.52 2.82 -8.38
N ILE A 73 12.75 3.01 -7.32
CA ILE A 73 12.34 1.93 -6.41
C ILE A 73 11.30 1.05 -7.11
N THR A 74 11.60 -0.24 -7.15
CA THR A 74 10.75 -1.27 -7.78
C THR A 74 10.20 -2.26 -6.76
N GLU A 75 10.86 -2.43 -5.62
CA GLU A 75 10.39 -3.29 -4.54
C GLU A 75 10.69 -2.67 -3.17
N ILE A 76 9.71 -2.78 -2.27
CA ILE A 76 9.81 -2.51 -0.85
C ILE A 76 9.41 -3.81 -0.14
N SER A 77 10.37 -4.48 0.49
CA SER A 77 10.17 -5.70 1.28
C SER A 77 10.98 -5.57 2.56
N LEU A 78 10.30 -5.27 3.66
CA LEU A 78 10.99 -4.94 4.91
C LEU A 78 11.53 -6.21 5.60
N PRO A 79 12.65 -6.11 6.33
CA PRO A 79 13.13 -7.25 7.09
C PRO A 79 12.18 -7.58 8.24
N TRP A 80 11.98 -8.87 8.52
CA TRP A 80 11.01 -9.40 9.50
C TRP A 80 11.06 -8.78 10.91
N PHE A 81 12.20 -8.22 11.31
CA PHE A 81 12.38 -7.60 12.62
C PHE A 81 11.98 -6.11 12.66
N LEU A 82 11.75 -5.50 11.49
CA LEU A 82 11.27 -4.13 11.39
C LEU A 82 9.77 -4.09 11.71
N LYS A 83 9.38 -3.27 12.68
CA LYS A 83 7.97 -3.09 13.08
C LYS A 83 7.49 -1.74 12.61
N VAL A 84 6.67 -1.72 11.57
CA VAL A 84 6.10 -0.47 11.03
C VAL A 84 4.98 0.04 11.92
N GLY A 85 4.18 -0.87 12.49
CA GLY A 85 3.12 -0.51 13.43
C GLY A 85 2.02 0.34 12.80
N ASN A 86 1.67 1.45 13.47
CA ASN A 86 0.62 2.38 13.02
C ASN A 86 1.07 3.37 11.94
N LYS A 87 2.28 3.23 11.39
CA LYS A 87 2.86 4.17 10.41
C LYS A 87 2.51 3.84 8.96
N PHE A 88 1.72 2.79 8.69
CA PHE A 88 1.37 2.40 7.33
C PHE A 88 0.73 3.55 6.53
N GLY A 89 -0.25 4.22 7.13
CA GLY A 89 -0.95 5.36 6.51
C GLY A 89 -0.12 6.63 6.36
N LYS A 90 1.10 6.70 6.89
CA LYS A 90 2.00 7.87 6.73
C LYS A 90 2.78 7.82 5.41
N MET A 91 2.86 6.67 4.76
CA MET A 91 3.61 6.52 3.52
C MET A 91 2.93 7.28 2.38
N ASN A 92 3.67 8.14 1.69
CA ASN A 92 3.19 8.81 0.50
C ASN A 92 3.45 7.95 -0.75
N PHE A 93 2.50 7.09 -1.09
CA PHE A 93 2.63 6.19 -2.24
C PHE A 93 2.71 6.89 -3.61
N SER A 94 2.35 8.18 -3.71
CA SER A 94 2.42 8.92 -4.99
C SER A 94 3.83 9.08 -5.56
N CYS A 95 4.85 8.87 -4.73
CA CYS A 95 6.25 9.07 -5.10
C CYS A 95 6.87 7.85 -5.78
N PHE A 96 6.19 6.69 -5.79
CA PHE A 96 6.76 5.42 -6.25
C PHE A 96 6.12 4.94 -7.57
N SER A 97 6.41 5.65 -8.66
CA SER A 97 5.82 5.38 -9.98
C SER A 97 6.19 4.03 -10.59
N ASN A 98 7.32 3.43 -10.17
CA ASN A 98 7.81 2.15 -10.68
C ASN A 98 7.70 1.00 -9.67
N LEU A 99 7.06 1.21 -8.51
CA LEU A 99 6.92 0.16 -7.50
C LEU A 99 6.06 -0.98 -8.04
N ALA A 100 6.69 -2.15 -8.17
CA ALA A 100 6.10 -3.37 -8.69
C ALA A 100 5.77 -4.38 -7.58
N ARG A 101 6.49 -4.34 -6.46
CA ARG A 101 6.24 -5.20 -5.30
C ARG A 101 6.26 -4.40 -4.01
N LEU A 102 5.20 -4.58 -3.22
CA LEU A 102 5.14 -4.11 -1.84
C LEU A 102 4.83 -5.31 -0.95
N ASP A 103 5.83 -5.73 -0.19
CA ASP A 103 5.75 -6.81 0.78
C ASP A 103 5.91 -6.22 2.17
N LEU A 104 4.82 -6.27 2.93
CA LEU A 104 4.77 -5.84 4.30
C LEU A 104 4.16 -6.92 5.21
N ALA A 105 4.35 -8.19 4.86
CA ALA A 105 3.88 -9.30 5.68
C ALA A 105 4.54 -9.27 7.07
N ASN A 106 3.76 -9.49 8.13
CA ASN A 106 4.28 -9.67 9.49
C ASN A 106 5.11 -8.47 10.03
N HIS A 107 4.60 -7.25 9.91
CA HIS A 107 5.23 -6.02 10.44
C HIS A 107 4.39 -5.27 11.47
N GLU A 108 3.48 -5.98 12.13
CA GLU A 108 2.56 -5.44 13.14
C GLU A 108 1.75 -4.24 12.64
N LEU A 109 1.46 -4.19 11.33
CA LEU A 109 0.71 -3.10 10.74
C LEU A 109 -0.67 -3.01 11.39
N SER A 110 -1.11 -1.80 11.73
CA SER A 110 -2.42 -1.56 12.32
C SER A 110 -3.13 -0.37 11.66
N GLY A 111 -4.44 -0.29 11.88
CA GLY A 111 -5.29 0.69 11.21
C GLY A 111 -5.89 0.13 9.91
N SER A 112 -6.20 0.99 8.95
CA SER A 112 -6.79 0.61 7.65
C SER A 112 -5.78 0.74 6.51
N ILE A 113 -6.06 0.08 5.39
CA ILE A 113 -5.28 0.28 4.16
C ILE A 113 -5.49 1.73 3.68
N PRO A 114 -4.42 2.52 3.47
CA PRO A 114 -4.54 3.87 2.93
C PRO A 114 -5.01 3.81 1.47
N PRO A 115 -6.11 4.50 1.07
CA PRO A 115 -6.63 4.44 -0.30
C PRO A 115 -5.63 4.87 -1.38
N GLN A 116 -4.59 5.62 -1.01
CA GLN A 116 -3.50 6.07 -1.88
C GLN A 116 -2.61 4.92 -2.35
N ILE A 117 -2.70 3.72 -1.77
CA ILE A 117 -1.98 2.55 -2.33
C ILE A 117 -2.45 2.24 -3.75
N SER A 118 -3.70 2.57 -4.06
CA SER A 118 -4.38 2.26 -5.32
C SER A 118 -3.95 3.15 -6.50
N ILE A 119 -3.05 4.12 -6.28
CA ILE A 119 -2.48 4.96 -7.36
C ILE A 119 -1.16 4.45 -7.90
N LEU A 120 -0.63 3.33 -7.39
CA LEU A 120 0.63 2.72 -7.83
C LEU A 120 0.44 2.04 -9.20
N PRO A 121 0.95 2.64 -10.30
CA PRO A 121 0.55 2.21 -11.64
C PRO A 121 1.23 0.91 -12.08
N GLN A 122 2.34 0.54 -11.44
CA GLN A 122 3.14 -0.64 -11.79
C GLN A 122 3.00 -1.80 -10.80
N LEU A 123 2.17 -1.68 -9.76
CA LEU A 123 2.10 -2.68 -8.70
C LEU A 123 1.57 -4.02 -9.23
N ARG A 124 2.34 -5.08 -8.98
CA ARG A 124 2.05 -6.46 -9.39
C ARG A 124 1.86 -7.38 -8.18
N TYR A 125 2.57 -7.13 -7.10
CA TYR A 125 2.54 -7.94 -5.89
C TYR A 125 2.27 -7.04 -4.68
N LEU A 126 1.21 -7.33 -3.95
CA LEU A 126 0.87 -6.65 -2.70
C LEU A 126 0.58 -7.68 -1.63
N ASP A 127 1.50 -7.80 -0.68
CA ASP A 127 1.38 -8.68 0.48
C ASP A 127 1.30 -7.82 1.76
N LEU A 128 0.16 -7.87 2.44
CA LEU A 128 -0.06 -7.27 3.75
C LEU A 128 -0.48 -8.34 4.77
N SER A 129 -0.20 -9.61 4.49
CA SER A 129 -0.63 -10.74 5.31
C SER A 129 -0.03 -10.71 6.71
N SER A 130 -0.65 -11.44 7.65
CA SER A 130 -0.14 -11.62 9.01
C SER A 130 0.10 -10.29 9.75
N ASN A 131 -0.89 -9.39 9.70
CA ASN A 131 -0.83 -8.09 10.37
C ASN A 131 -2.07 -7.88 11.25
N TYR A 132 -2.18 -6.68 11.83
CA TYR A 132 -3.33 -6.25 12.65
C TYR A 132 -4.18 -5.21 11.91
N LEU A 133 -4.20 -5.24 10.58
CA LEU A 133 -5.00 -4.32 9.76
C LEU A 133 -6.49 -4.66 9.90
N GLY A 134 -7.33 -3.64 9.83
CA GLY A 134 -8.78 -3.81 9.88
C GLY A 134 -9.53 -2.73 9.11
N GLY A 135 -10.82 -2.61 9.39
CA GLY A 135 -11.71 -1.77 8.59
C GLY A 135 -12.16 -2.49 7.31
N GLU A 136 -12.63 -1.70 6.35
CA GLU A 136 -13.10 -2.22 5.06
C GLU A 136 -11.94 -2.28 4.06
N LEU A 137 -12.02 -3.22 3.11
CA LEU A 137 -11.14 -3.21 1.95
C LEU A 137 -11.53 -2.03 1.04
N PRO A 138 -10.60 -1.11 0.69
CA PRO A 138 -10.92 0.01 -0.18
C PRO A 138 -11.34 -0.46 -1.58
N SER A 139 -12.49 0.00 -2.09
CA SER A 139 -12.92 -0.28 -3.47
C SER A 139 -11.92 0.23 -4.52
N SER A 140 -11.13 1.25 -4.17
CA SER A 140 -10.07 1.78 -5.03
C SER A 140 -9.01 0.75 -5.39
N LEU A 141 -8.85 -0.34 -4.63
CA LEU A 141 -7.92 -1.43 -4.97
C LEU A 141 -8.20 -2.02 -6.35
N GLY A 142 -9.44 -1.94 -6.84
CA GLY A 142 -9.81 -2.32 -8.21
C GLY A 142 -9.11 -1.52 -9.32
N ASN A 143 -8.44 -0.42 -8.99
CA ASN A 143 -7.67 0.41 -9.94
C ASN A 143 -6.26 -0.13 -10.22
N LEU A 144 -5.77 -1.08 -9.42
CA LEU A 144 -4.43 -1.68 -9.57
C LEU A 144 -4.38 -2.66 -10.74
N SER A 145 -4.62 -2.19 -11.96
CA SER A 145 -4.84 -3.02 -13.16
C SER A 145 -3.73 -4.02 -13.51
N ARG A 146 -2.51 -3.86 -12.96
CA ARG A 146 -1.36 -4.75 -13.17
C ARG A 146 -1.16 -5.80 -12.06
N LEU A 147 -2.00 -5.78 -11.03
CA LEU A 147 -1.88 -6.67 -9.89
C LEU A 147 -2.05 -8.13 -10.33
N VAL A 148 -1.12 -8.97 -9.88
CA VAL A 148 -1.06 -10.42 -10.12
C VAL A 148 -1.34 -11.18 -8.83
N GLU A 149 -0.85 -10.67 -7.71
CA GLU A 149 -0.99 -11.29 -6.40
C GLU A 149 -1.40 -10.25 -5.35
N LEU A 150 -2.43 -10.60 -4.59
CA LEU A 150 -2.97 -9.83 -3.49
C LEU A 150 -3.19 -10.75 -2.29
N ASP A 151 -2.36 -10.61 -1.26
CA ASP A 151 -2.49 -11.37 -0.02
C ASP A 151 -2.76 -10.44 1.16
N PHE A 152 -3.98 -10.54 1.71
CA PHE A 152 -4.45 -9.85 2.90
C PHE A 152 -4.84 -10.84 4.01
N SER A 153 -4.39 -12.09 3.92
CA SER A 153 -4.71 -13.13 4.89
C SER A 153 -4.23 -12.78 6.30
N PHE A 154 -4.82 -13.41 7.32
CA PHE A 154 -4.43 -13.21 8.72
C PHE A 154 -4.43 -11.74 9.15
N ASN A 155 -5.58 -11.10 9.03
CA ASN A 155 -5.84 -9.71 9.44
C ASN A 155 -7.23 -9.62 10.11
N TYR A 156 -7.71 -8.40 10.37
CA TYR A 156 -9.02 -8.10 10.96
C TYR A 156 -9.93 -7.30 10.00
N PHE A 157 -9.79 -7.49 8.68
CA PHE A 157 -10.69 -6.85 7.72
C PHE A 157 -12.13 -7.33 7.93
N LYS A 158 -13.08 -6.42 7.77
CA LYS A 158 -14.52 -6.65 8.00
C LYS A 158 -15.35 -6.19 6.80
N ASN A 159 -16.65 -6.50 6.86
CA ASN A 159 -17.63 -6.24 5.79
C ASN A 159 -17.33 -7.04 4.52
N SER A 160 -17.96 -6.69 3.40
CA SER A 160 -17.89 -7.45 2.16
C SER A 160 -16.65 -7.15 1.33
N ILE A 161 -16.22 -8.15 0.56
CA ILE A 161 -15.22 -7.96 -0.50
C ILE A 161 -15.79 -6.97 -1.54
N PRO A 162 -15.08 -5.89 -1.88
CA PRO A 162 -15.56 -4.92 -2.87
C PRO A 162 -15.71 -5.58 -4.25
N PRO A 163 -16.85 -5.41 -4.95
CA PRO A 163 -17.03 -5.95 -6.30
C PRO A 163 -16.02 -5.38 -7.32
N GLU A 164 -15.45 -4.21 -7.05
CA GLU A 164 -14.41 -3.55 -7.85
C GLU A 164 -13.13 -4.37 -7.95
N LEU A 165 -12.85 -5.28 -7.00
CA LEU A 165 -11.71 -6.19 -7.13
C LEU A 165 -11.81 -7.03 -8.41
N GLY A 166 -13.02 -7.33 -8.91
CA GLY A 166 -13.21 -8.01 -10.19
C GLY A 166 -12.75 -7.22 -11.43
N ASN A 167 -12.31 -5.96 -11.28
CA ASN A 167 -11.65 -5.20 -12.34
C ASN A 167 -10.20 -5.63 -12.56
N LEU A 168 -9.58 -6.30 -11.59
CA LEU A 168 -8.18 -6.77 -11.66
C LEU A 168 -8.10 -7.98 -12.61
N LYS A 169 -7.90 -7.73 -13.90
CA LYS A 169 -7.92 -8.78 -14.95
C LYS A 169 -6.67 -9.67 -14.95
N ASN A 170 -5.58 -9.18 -14.38
CA ASN A 170 -4.31 -9.91 -14.31
C ASN A 170 -4.13 -10.66 -12.98
N LEU A 171 -5.10 -10.58 -12.06
CA LEU A 171 -4.97 -11.20 -10.75
C LEU A 171 -5.08 -12.72 -10.85
N GLU A 172 -4.06 -13.40 -10.36
CA GLU A 172 -3.93 -14.86 -10.33
C GLU A 172 -4.17 -15.38 -8.91
N ILE A 173 -3.74 -14.63 -7.90
CA ILE A 173 -3.83 -15.00 -6.48
C ILE A 173 -4.56 -13.88 -5.72
N LEU A 174 -5.67 -14.25 -5.07
CA LEU A 174 -6.33 -13.44 -4.06
C LEU A 174 -6.45 -14.29 -2.79
N ASP A 175 -5.77 -13.91 -1.73
CA ASP A 175 -5.96 -14.47 -0.41
C ASP A 175 -6.51 -13.41 0.55
N VAL A 176 -7.69 -13.70 1.10
CA VAL A 176 -8.37 -12.90 2.12
C VAL A 176 -8.80 -13.77 3.31
N SER A 177 -8.20 -14.95 3.45
CA SER A 177 -8.47 -15.91 4.51
C SER A 177 -8.11 -15.35 5.89
N TYR A 178 -8.62 -15.97 6.94
CA TYR A 178 -8.34 -15.56 8.33
C TYR A 178 -8.57 -14.05 8.58
N ASN A 179 -9.73 -13.56 8.12
CA ASN A 179 -10.25 -12.23 8.38
C ASN A 179 -11.67 -12.32 8.98
N THR A 180 -12.32 -11.17 9.21
CA THR A 180 -13.70 -11.06 9.69
C THR A 180 -14.67 -10.58 8.60
N LEU A 181 -14.36 -10.87 7.33
CA LEU A 181 -15.16 -10.49 6.18
C LEU A 181 -16.53 -11.20 6.20
N THR A 182 -17.56 -10.51 5.72
CA THR A 182 -18.94 -11.00 5.67
C THR A 182 -19.59 -10.71 4.31
N GLY A 183 -20.81 -11.19 4.07
CA GLY A 183 -21.51 -10.96 2.80
C GLY A 183 -21.06 -11.91 1.67
N PRO A 184 -21.68 -11.78 0.48
CA PRO A 184 -21.45 -12.72 -0.61
C PRO A 184 -20.13 -12.45 -1.33
N ILE A 185 -19.52 -13.51 -1.88
CA ILE A 185 -18.42 -13.37 -2.86
C ILE A 185 -18.96 -12.62 -4.09
N PRO A 186 -18.37 -11.48 -4.48
CA PRO A 186 -18.82 -10.75 -5.66
C PRO A 186 -18.72 -11.60 -6.93
N ARG A 187 -19.81 -11.64 -7.70
CA ARG A 187 -19.85 -12.38 -8.98
C ARG A 187 -18.80 -11.92 -9.98
N THR A 188 -18.30 -10.69 -9.83
CA THR A 188 -17.24 -10.11 -10.64
C THR A 188 -15.91 -10.87 -10.49
N LEU A 189 -15.67 -11.55 -9.36
CA LEU A 189 -14.50 -12.39 -9.10
C LEU A 189 -14.59 -13.76 -9.79
N GLY A 190 -15.79 -14.26 -10.08
CA GLY A 190 -16.00 -15.54 -10.77
C GLY A 190 -15.51 -15.57 -12.23
N ARG A 191 -14.93 -14.48 -12.73
CA ARG A 191 -14.26 -14.39 -14.03
C ARG A 191 -12.78 -14.75 -13.98
N TRP A 192 -12.20 -14.90 -12.80
CA TRP A 192 -10.82 -15.36 -12.65
C TRP A 192 -10.77 -16.87 -12.82
N ASN A 193 -9.94 -17.34 -13.75
CA ASN A 193 -9.62 -18.76 -13.88
C ASN A 193 -8.75 -19.13 -12.67
N PHE A 194 -9.37 -19.40 -11.52
CA PHE A 194 -8.67 -19.84 -10.32
C PHE A 194 -7.94 -21.17 -10.60
N GLN A 195 -6.68 -21.10 -11.01
CA GLN A 195 -5.70 -22.16 -10.77
C GLN A 195 -5.21 -22.03 -9.33
N SER A 196 -6.15 -22.05 -8.38
CA SER A 196 -5.79 -21.88 -7.00
C SER A 196 -5.18 -23.18 -6.46
N SER A 197 -4.14 -23.01 -5.65
CA SER A 197 -3.58 -24.05 -4.80
C SER A 197 -4.70 -24.81 -4.09
N SER A 198 -4.48 -26.09 -3.81
CA SER A 198 -5.43 -26.97 -3.13
C SER A 198 -5.98 -26.42 -1.80
N ALA A 199 -5.32 -25.41 -1.21
CA ALA A 199 -5.80 -24.69 -0.03
C ALA A 199 -7.06 -23.84 -0.34
N LEU A 200 -7.07 -23.04 -1.41
CA LEU A 200 -8.20 -22.16 -1.74
C LEU A 200 -9.46 -22.90 -2.22
N LYS A 201 -9.32 -24.09 -2.84
CA LYS A 201 -10.48 -24.89 -3.26
C LYS A 201 -11.15 -25.61 -2.08
N GLU A 202 -10.39 -26.01 -1.07
CA GLU A 202 -10.94 -26.61 0.15
C GLU A 202 -11.34 -25.53 1.18
N ASP A 203 -10.62 -24.41 1.28
CA ASP A 203 -11.00 -23.28 2.14
C ASP A 203 -12.15 -22.45 1.60
N LEU A 204 -12.38 -22.36 0.28
CA LEU A 204 -13.65 -21.85 -0.23
C LEU A 204 -14.82 -22.76 0.11
N ARG A 205 -14.62 -24.03 0.49
CA ARG A 205 -15.66 -24.92 1.04
C ARG A 205 -15.71 -24.89 2.57
N LEU A 206 -14.60 -24.60 3.25
CA LEU A 206 -14.52 -24.53 4.71
C LEU A 206 -14.93 -23.15 5.28
N MET A 207 -14.72 -22.06 4.53
CA MET A 207 -15.13 -20.69 4.91
C MET A 207 -16.65 -20.49 4.99
N PHE A 208 -17.47 -21.38 4.41
CA PHE A 208 -18.93 -21.30 4.50
C PHE A 208 -19.56 -22.17 5.60
N ARG A 209 -18.78 -22.85 6.45
CA ARG A 209 -19.34 -23.74 7.51
C ARG A 209 -19.56 -23.09 8.88
N THR A 210 -19.28 -21.81 9.07
CA THR A 210 -19.59 -21.13 10.35
C THR A 210 -20.41 -19.87 10.13
N LYS A 211 -21.74 -20.07 10.23
CA LYS A 211 -22.84 -19.09 10.34
C LYS A 211 -23.09 -18.21 9.10
N LEU A 212 -23.76 -18.81 8.12
CA LEU A 212 -25.01 -18.24 7.60
C LEU A 212 -26.16 -18.62 8.54
#